data_AF-A0A7S0ABB6-F1
#
_entry.id   AF-A0A7S0ABB6-F1
#
_cell.length_a   1.000
_cell.length_b   1.000
_cell.length_c   1.000
_cell.angle_alpha   90.00
_cell.angle_beta   90.00
_cell.angle_gamma   90.00
#
_symmetry.space_group_name_H-M   'P 1'
#
loop_
_entity.id
_entity.type
_entity.pdbx_description
1 polymer ?
#
loop_
_entity_poly.entity_id
_entity_poly.type
_entity_poly.pdbx_seq_one_letter_code
_entity_poly.pdbx_strand_id
1 'polypeptide(L)'
;GTTLTNTEGFGSFPSTYDGNEPDPIFNAKSVRDIYENVYDTDGKYTVPILFDKKLGTIVSNESSEIIRILNSEFNDELAKKPDLDLYPEDMRDEIDTVNDFVYPGMNNCVYRCGFATTQAA
;
A
#
# COMPACT_ATOMS: atom_id res chain seq x y z
N GLY A 1 -3.58 -20.74 13.65
CA GLY A 1 -4.92 -20.22 13.31
C GLY A 1 -5.26 -20.67 11.90
N THR A 2 -6.51 -21.00 11.62
CA THR A 2 -6.97 -21.46 10.31
C THR A 2 -6.70 -20.39 9.25
N THR A 3 -5.92 -20.72 8.22
CA THR A 3 -5.65 -19.83 7.09
C THR A 3 -6.97 -19.57 6.34
N LEU A 4 -7.41 -18.32 6.32
CA LEU A 4 -8.52 -17.90 5.48
C LEU A 4 -8.00 -17.80 4.04
N THR A 5 -8.68 -18.48 3.12
CA THR A 5 -8.36 -18.44 1.68
C THR A 5 -9.57 -17.89 0.94
N ASN A 6 -9.35 -17.07 -0.08
CA ASN A 6 -10.34 -16.81 -1.11
C ASN A 6 -9.68 -16.96 -2.50
N THR A 7 -10.49 -16.86 -3.54
CA THR A 7 -10.11 -17.02 -4.94
C THR A 7 -9.03 -16.03 -5.43
N GLU A 8 -8.69 -15.00 -4.64
CA GLU A 8 -7.77 -13.92 -5.01
C GLU A 8 -6.49 -13.81 -4.14
N GLY A 9 -6.29 -14.67 -3.13
CA GLY A 9 -5.01 -14.70 -2.41
C GLY A 9 -5.00 -15.36 -1.02
N PHE A 10 -3.79 -15.49 -0.48
CA PHE A 10 -3.49 -15.90 0.90
C PHE A 10 -3.10 -14.68 1.74
N GLY A 11 -3.68 -14.53 2.93
CA GLY A 11 -3.25 -13.52 3.89
C GLY A 11 -3.73 -13.86 5.29
N SER A 12 -2.84 -14.43 6.10
CA SER A 12 -3.03 -14.54 7.55
C SER A 12 -1.93 -13.69 8.18
N PHE A 13 -2.22 -13.00 9.28
CA PHE A 13 -1.21 -12.39 10.15
C PHE A 13 -0.91 -13.33 11.33
N PRO A 14 -0.21 -14.45 11.15
CA PRO A 14 0.28 -15.16 12.31
C PRO A 14 1.34 -14.28 12.98
N SER A 15 1.01 -13.78 14.16
CA SER A 15 1.92 -13.04 15.04
C SER A 15 3.08 -13.89 15.57
N THR A 16 3.24 -15.11 15.04
CA THR A 16 4.25 -16.08 15.45
C THR A 16 5.54 -15.97 14.63
N TYR A 17 5.57 -15.16 13.57
CA TYR A 17 6.80 -14.84 12.85
C TYR A 17 7.45 -13.60 13.45
N ASP A 18 8.77 -13.63 13.58
CA ASP A 18 9.55 -12.52 14.12
C ASP A 18 9.41 -11.27 13.23
N GLY A 19 9.16 -10.12 13.86
CA GLY A 19 8.87 -8.85 13.16
C GLY A 19 7.41 -8.64 12.74
N ASN A 20 6.51 -9.62 12.92
CA ASN A 20 5.07 -9.38 12.72
C ASN A 20 4.43 -8.86 14.01
N GLU A 21 3.72 -7.74 13.92
CA GLU A 21 2.91 -7.22 15.02
C GLU A 21 1.42 -7.55 14.81
N PRO A 22 0.67 -7.89 15.87
CA PRO A 22 -0.79 -7.94 15.79
C PRO A 22 -1.36 -6.58 15.38
N ASP A 23 -2.48 -6.58 14.65
CA ASP A 23 -3.18 -5.34 14.33
C ASP A 23 -3.59 -4.60 15.62
N PRO A 24 -3.13 -3.36 15.84
CA PRO A 24 -3.36 -2.63 17.07
C PRO A 24 -4.76 -1.97 17.14
N ILE A 25 -5.55 -2.00 16.06
CA ILE A 25 -6.83 -1.28 15.98
C ILE A 25 -8.00 -2.25 16.20
N PHE A 26 -8.11 -3.29 15.38
CA PHE A 26 -9.24 -4.23 15.39
C PHE A 26 -8.86 -5.62 15.91
N ASN A 27 -7.57 -5.86 16.16
CA ASN A 27 -7.03 -7.22 16.35
C ASN A 27 -7.42 -8.13 15.18
N ALA A 28 -7.37 -7.57 13.96
CA ALA A 28 -7.65 -8.23 12.70
C ALA A 28 -6.75 -9.46 12.48
N LYS A 29 -7.33 -10.52 11.90
CA LYS A 29 -6.63 -11.77 11.55
C LYS A 29 -6.12 -11.75 10.11
N SER A 30 -6.67 -10.87 9.28
CA SER A 30 -6.30 -10.68 7.88
C SER A 30 -6.42 -9.22 7.46
N VAL A 31 -5.75 -8.84 6.36
CA VAL A 31 -5.89 -7.49 5.76
C VAL A 31 -7.36 -7.21 5.40
N ARG A 32 -8.04 -8.23 4.89
CA ARG A 32 -9.46 -8.16 4.54
C ARG A 32 -10.33 -7.79 5.73
N ASP A 33 -10.03 -8.29 6.94
CA ASP A 33 -10.78 -7.93 8.13
C ASP A 33 -10.75 -6.41 8.36
N ILE A 34 -9.63 -5.73 8.05
CA ILE A 34 -9.50 -4.26 8.18
C ILE A 34 -10.47 -3.55 7.23
N TYR A 35 -10.49 -3.93 5.95
CA TYR A 35 -11.40 -3.38 4.94
C TYR A 35 -12.88 -3.65 5.28
N GLU A 36 -13.21 -4.87 5.71
CA GLU A 36 -14.57 -5.24 6.11
C GLU A 36 -15.05 -4.49 7.36
N ASN A 37 -14.16 -4.20 8.33
CA ASN A 37 -14.51 -3.43 9.53
C ASN A 37 -14.89 -1.97 9.23
N VAL A 38 -14.43 -1.42 8.11
CA VAL A 38 -14.74 -0.04 7.69
C VAL A 38 -15.68 0.02 6.48
N TYR A 39 -16.23 -1.13 6.07
CA TYR A 39 -17.14 -1.26 4.92
C TYR A 39 -16.54 -0.78 3.58
N ASP A 40 -15.22 -0.83 3.45
CA ASP A 40 -14.49 -0.50 2.21
C ASP A 40 -14.20 -1.79 1.44
N THR A 41 -15.24 -2.35 0.81
CA THR A 41 -15.15 -3.69 0.18
C THR A 41 -15.12 -3.65 -1.34
N ASP A 42 -15.04 -2.45 -1.92
CA ASP A 42 -15.07 -2.24 -3.35
C ASP A 42 -13.67 -2.39 -3.95
N GLY A 43 -13.26 -3.65 -4.17
CA GLY A 43 -12.02 -3.97 -4.87
C GLY A 43 -11.17 -5.03 -4.17
N LYS A 44 -9.85 -4.92 -4.37
CA LYS A 44 -8.88 -5.86 -3.82
C LYS A 44 -8.43 -5.40 -2.44
N TYR A 45 -8.25 -6.38 -1.54
CA TYR A 45 -7.71 -6.15 -0.21
C TYR A 45 -6.17 -6.08 -0.25
N THR A 46 -5.63 -4.88 -0.49
CA THR A 46 -4.19 -4.66 -0.69
C THR A 46 -3.52 -4.00 0.53
N VAL A 47 -2.20 -4.14 0.60
CA VAL A 47 -1.31 -3.31 1.41
C VAL A 47 -0.48 -2.43 0.46
N PRO A 48 0.04 -1.27 0.89
CA PRO A 48 -0.09 -0.64 2.22
C PRO A 48 -1.49 -0.06 2.50
N ILE A 49 -1.77 0.26 3.77
CA ILE A 49 -2.99 0.96 4.21
C ILE A 49 -2.58 2.17 5.06
N LEU A 50 -2.98 3.37 4.64
CA LEU A 50 -2.97 4.56 5.49
C LEU A 50 -4.34 4.68 6.17
N PHE A 51 -4.37 4.59 7.50
CA PHE A 51 -5.60 4.48 8.28
C PHE A 51 -5.80 5.69 9.21
N ASP A 52 -6.99 6.29 9.19
CA ASP A 52 -7.38 7.33 10.13
C ASP A 52 -8.02 6.72 11.38
N LYS A 53 -7.28 6.76 12.50
CA LYS A 53 -7.74 6.26 13.80
C LYS A 53 -8.84 7.12 14.44
N LYS A 54 -9.00 8.38 14.05
CA LYS A 54 -10.02 9.28 14.59
C LYS A 54 -11.38 9.03 13.94
N LEU A 55 -11.39 8.93 12.61
CA LEU A 55 -12.61 8.66 11.84
C LEU A 55 -12.91 7.17 11.69
N GLY A 56 -11.92 6.30 11.92
CA GLY A 56 -12.07 4.86 11.80
C GLY A 56 -12.25 4.42 10.35
N THR A 57 -11.49 4.99 9.41
CA THR A 57 -11.60 4.72 7.96
C THR A 57 -10.23 4.60 7.31
N ILE A 58 -10.18 3.95 6.14
CA ILE A 58 -9.01 3.96 5.27
C ILE A 58 -8.94 5.33 4.57
N VAL A 59 -7.78 5.96 4.62
CA VAL A 59 -7.49 7.23 3.93
C VAL A 59 -7.04 6.96 2.49
N SER A 60 -6.10 6.02 2.33
CA SER A 60 -5.63 5.57 1.02
C SER A 60 -4.99 4.18 1.15
N ASN A 61 -5.13 3.38 0.09
CA ASN A 61 -4.42 2.12 -0.12
C ASN A 61 -3.52 2.16 -1.38
N GLU A 62 -3.34 3.34 -1.98
CA GLU A 62 -2.48 3.55 -3.14
C GLU A 62 -1.10 4.04 -2.69
N SER A 63 -0.11 3.16 -2.81
CA SER A 63 1.25 3.41 -2.31
C SER A 63 1.90 4.68 -2.88
N SER A 64 1.65 4.99 -4.16
CA SER A 64 2.22 6.17 -4.83
C SER A 64 1.63 7.48 -4.30
N GLU A 65 0.36 7.48 -3.92
CA GLU A 65 -0.28 8.63 -3.26
C GLU A 65 0.18 8.76 -1.81
N ILE A 66 0.27 7.63 -1.08
CA ILE A 66 0.72 7.63 0.32
C ILE A 66 2.10 8.25 0.47
N ILE A 67 3.05 7.93 -0.41
CA ILE A 67 4.40 8.53 -0.33
C ILE A 67 4.38 10.04 -0.65
N ARG A 68 3.44 10.53 -1.48
CA ARG A 68 3.28 11.96 -1.76
C ARG A 68 2.69 12.68 -0.55
N ILE A 69 1.69 12.09 0.11
CA ILE A 69 1.13 12.58 1.38
C ILE A 69 2.25 12.71 2.44
N LEU A 70 3.03 11.65 2.62
CA LEU A 70 4.12 11.64 3.61
C LEU A 70 5.24 12.64 3.30
N ASN A 71 5.40 13.02 2.03
CA ASN A 71 6.42 13.96 1.57
C ASN A 71 6.12 15.42 1.95
N SER A 72 4.85 15.83 2.00
CA SER A 72 4.47 17.24 2.21
C SER A 72 3.61 17.52 3.42
N GLU A 73 2.63 16.67 3.75
CA GLU A 73 1.53 17.01 4.67
C GLU A 73 1.97 17.19 6.13
N PHE A 74 3.20 16.82 6.46
CA PHE A 74 3.73 16.86 7.82
C PHE A 74 4.91 17.82 8.01
N ASN A 75 5.24 18.62 6.98
CA ASN A 75 6.42 19.50 7.00
C ASN A 75 6.35 20.56 8.10
N ASP A 76 5.19 21.14 8.38
CA ASP A 76 5.08 22.25 9.32
C ASP A 76 5.23 21.85 10.80
N GLU A 77 4.76 20.66 11.18
CA GLU A 77 4.61 20.29 12.58
C GLU A 77 5.47 19.10 13.03
N LEU A 78 5.74 18.12 12.16
CA LEU A 78 6.31 16.82 12.57
C LEU A 78 7.61 16.45 11.87
N ALA A 79 7.86 16.97 10.66
CA ALA A 79 9.02 16.57 9.88
C ALA A 79 10.33 17.00 10.53
N LYS A 80 11.28 16.06 10.63
CA LYS A 80 12.67 16.37 11.06
C LYS A 80 13.48 17.10 9.98
N LYS A 81 13.02 17.06 8.73
CA LYS A 81 13.65 17.66 7.55
C LYS A 81 12.56 18.28 6.65
N PRO A 82 11.93 19.39 7.09
CA PRO A 82 10.81 19.99 6.36
C PRO A 82 11.19 20.53 4.99
N ASP A 83 12.47 20.84 4.76
CA ASP A 83 12.98 21.34 3.49
C ASP A 83 13.29 20.21 2.47
N LEU A 84 13.14 18.93 2.85
CA LEU A 84 13.36 17.82 1.94
C LEU A 84 12.08 17.55 1.14
N ASP A 85 12.12 17.85 -0.15
CA ASP A 85 11.07 17.49 -1.11
C ASP A 85 11.58 16.42 -2.08
N LEU A 86 10.98 15.23 -2.03
CA LEU A 86 11.26 14.11 -2.95
C LEU A 86 10.45 14.21 -4.25
N TYR A 87 9.64 15.26 -4.40
CA TYR A 87 8.86 15.57 -5.58
C TYR A 87 8.79 17.09 -5.87
N PRO A 88 9.97 17.72 -6.01
CA PRO A 88 10.07 19.15 -6.18
C PRO A 88 9.46 19.59 -7.51
N GLU A 89 8.83 20.77 -7.51
CA GLU A 89 8.02 21.30 -8.62
C GLU A 89 8.76 21.31 -9.96
N ASP A 90 10.04 21.70 -9.95
CA ASP A 90 10.88 21.84 -11.14
C ASP A 90 11.29 20.50 -11.77
N MET A 91 11.11 19.37 -11.07
CA MET A 91 11.44 18.03 -11.56
C MET A 91 10.23 17.12 -11.75
N ARG A 92 9.00 17.58 -11.45
CA ARG A 92 7.82 16.70 -11.44
C ARG A 92 7.59 16.00 -12.77
N ASP A 93 7.65 16.75 -13.87
CA ASP A 93 7.43 16.21 -15.22
C ASP A 93 8.44 15.09 -15.56
N GLU A 94 9.71 15.26 -15.17
CA GLU A 94 10.75 14.26 -15.38
C GLU A 94 10.52 13.04 -14.49
N ILE A 95 10.20 13.24 -13.21
CA ILE A 95 9.90 12.18 -12.25
C ILE A 95 8.72 11.34 -12.72
N ASP A 96 7.65 11.99 -13.18
CA ASP A 96 6.44 11.31 -13.63
C ASP A 96 6.69 10.55 -14.93
N THR A 97 7.45 11.14 -15.87
CA THR A 97 7.88 10.44 -17.09
C THR A 97 8.67 9.18 -16.76
N VAL A 98 9.60 9.24 -15.80
CA VAL A 98 10.37 8.06 -15.38
C VAL A 98 9.45 7.04 -14.70
N ASN A 99 8.56 7.47 -13.82
CA ASN A 99 7.64 6.57 -13.12
C ASN A 99 6.69 5.85 -14.07
N ASP A 100 6.17 6.55 -15.09
CA ASP A 100 5.28 6.00 -16.12
C ASP A 100 5.97 4.93 -16.98
N PHE A 101 7.29 4.98 -17.12
CA PHE A 101 8.07 3.94 -17.78
C PHE A 101 8.41 2.79 -16.81
N VAL A 102 8.94 3.12 -15.63
CA VAL A 102 9.47 2.16 -14.65
C VAL A 102 8.36 1.30 -14.06
N TYR A 103 7.19 1.87 -13.72
CA TYR A 103 6.12 1.13 -13.09
C TYR A 103 5.59 -0.02 -13.96
N PRO A 104 5.10 0.20 -15.20
CA PRO A 104 4.62 -0.88 -16.05
C PRO A 104 5.76 -1.75 -16.60
N GLY A 105 6.94 -1.17 -16.84
CA GLY A 105 8.07 -1.83 -17.51
C GLY A 105 8.97 -2.66 -16.59
N MET A 106 8.97 -2.38 -15.28
CA MET A 106 9.84 -3.04 -14.31
C MET A 106 9.06 -3.51 -13.10
N ASN A 107 8.45 -2.60 -12.34
CA ASN A 107 7.83 -2.91 -11.05
C ASN A 107 6.68 -3.92 -11.22
N ASN A 108 5.78 -3.68 -12.17
CA ASN A 108 4.67 -4.57 -12.47
C ASN A 108 5.05 -5.66 -13.51
N CYS A 109 6.07 -5.41 -14.32
CA CYS A 109 6.48 -6.33 -15.39
C CYS A 109 6.90 -7.71 -14.85
N VAL A 110 7.65 -7.75 -13.75
CA VAL A 110 8.06 -9.03 -13.14
C VAL A 110 6.86 -9.88 -12.69
N TYR A 111 5.79 -9.24 -12.20
CA TYR A 111 4.55 -9.93 -11.85
C TYR A 111 3.79 -10.40 -13.09
N ARG A 112 3.71 -9.55 -14.13
CA ARG A 112 3.06 -9.92 -15.41
C ARG A 112 3.74 -11.13 -16.04
N CYS A 113 5.06 -11.13 -16.12
CA CYS A 113 5.83 -12.26 -16.63
C CYS A 113 5.69 -13.50 -15.72
N GLY A 114 5.77 -13.32 -14.40
CA GLY A 114 5.67 -14.43 -13.43
C GLY A 114 4.30 -15.09 -13.39
N PHE A 115 3.23 -14.34 -13.66
CA PHE A 115 1.85 -14.84 -13.70
C PHE A 115 1.32 -15.11 -15.11
N ALA A 116 2.17 -15.02 -16.14
CA ALA A 116 1.79 -15.32 -17.50
C ALA A 116 1.31 -16.77 -17.63
N THR A 117 0.13 -16.97 -18.21
CA THR A 117 -0.47 -18.30 -18.42
C THR A 117 -0.23 -18.84 -19.83
N THR A 118 0.41 -18.06 -20.70
CA THR A 118 0.73 -18.43 -22.08
C THR A 118 2.14 -18.01 -22.43
N GLN A 119 2.79 -18.73 -23.35
CA GLN A 119 4.16 -18.44 -23.76
C GLN A 119 4.34 -17.08 -24.48
N ALA A 120 3.25 -16.54 -25.04
CA ALA A 120 3.27 -15.27 -25.78
C ALA A 120 2.95 -14.05 -24.89
N ALA A 121 2.59 -14.28 -23.62
CA ALA A 121 2.24 -13.24 -22.65
C ALA A 121 3.46 -12.79 -21.83
#